data_AF-A0A3G6JJ69-F1
#
_entry.id   AF-A0A3G6JJ69-F1
#
_cell.length_a   1.000
_cell.length_b   1.000
_cell.length_c   1.000
_cell.angle_alpha   90.00
_cell.angle_beta   90.00
_cell.angle_gamma   90.00
#
_symmetry.space_group_name_H-M   'P 1'
#
loop_
_entity.id
_entity.type
_entity.pdbx_description
1 polymer ?
#
loop_
_entity_poly.entity_id
_entity_poly.type
_entity_poly.pdbx_seq_one_letter_code
_entity_poly.pdbx_strand_id
1 'polypeptide(L)'
;MKKLSKLGVILLASGLLLTACAKSGNSSHSSSTSSKLTASEQKLLKQATSDYKTFVEGEIDQLLKDTEGFSETLKSGNLEEAKKQYPLIRMAYERSEPIAESFGESDVKIDYRLVDYMDENKSEDGWLGFHRIERIMWQDNTTEGTTAYAYADQLVNDIKELKAKIATVKVTPDIMLTGAVDLLNEVATQKITGEEEVFSHTDLYDFRANIEGSEKIFELFKPLIQKKDAKLVKTLETEFKNVNGLLDKHMIDEKNYKSYTDLSEADTKELAEAVTKLGEPLSQIGVILDGK
;
A
#
# COMPACT_ATOMS: atom_id res chain seq x y z
N MET A 1 -14.90 44.37 10.83
CA MET A 1 -16.12 43.98 10.06
C MET A 1 -15.84 42.61 9.47
N LYS A 2 -16.60 41.51 9.60
CA LYS A 2 -17.82 41.11 10.31
C LYS A 2 -17.58 39.64 10.69
N LYS A 3 -17.91 39.24 11.93
CA LYS A 3 -18.00 37.83 12.35
C LYS A 3 -19.25 37.23 11.70
N LEU A 4 -19.13 36.05 11.08
CA LEU A 4 -20.29 35.27 10.62
C LEU A 4 -20.55 34.14 11.63
N SER A 5 -21.72 34.23 12.26
CA SER A 5 -22.28 33.31 13.24
C SER A 5 -22.76 32.02 12.59
N LYS A 6 -22.43 30.87 13.20
CA LYS A 6 -23.03 29.56 12.90
C LYS A 6 -24.53 29.59 13.25
N LEU A 7 -25.40 29.37 12.27
CA LEU A 7 -26.81 29.06 12.50
C LEU A 7 -26.96 27.56 12.77
N GLY A 8 -27.54 27.21 13.92
CA GLY A 8 -27.98 25.85 14.22
C GLY A 8 -29.26 25.51 13.47
N VAL A 9 -29.31 24.30 12.90
CA VAL A 9 -30.50 23.74 12.28
C VAL A 9 -31.17 22.82 13.30
N ILE A 10 -32.38 23.20 13.70
CA ILE A 10 -33.33 22.38 14.46
C ILE A 10 -34.00 21.44 13.45
N LEU A 11 -33.85 20.12 13.62
CA LEU A 11 -34.63 19.12 12.89
C LEU A 11 -35.75 18.60 13.79
N LEU A 12 -36.97 19.03 13.47
CA LEU A 12 -38.22 18.59 14.08
C LEU A 12 -38.55 17.16 13.62
N ALA A 13 -38.83 16.32 14.61
CA ALA A 13 -39.38 14.99 14.42
C ALA A 13 -40.78 15.07 13.76
N SER A 14 -41.05 14.20 12.81
CA SER A 14 -42.40 13.94 12.28
C SER A 14 -42.53 12.44 12.09
N GLY A 15 -43.21 11.80 13.05
CA GLY A 15 -43.59 10.40 12.94
C GLY A 15 -44.73 10.24 11.94
N LEU A 16 -44.55 9.34 10.98
CA LEU A 16 -45.65 8.74 10.22
C LEU A 16 -45.81 7.29 10.67
N LEU A 17 -46.89 7.05 11.40
CA LEU A 17 -47.46 5.72 11.61
C LEU A 17 -48.31 5.37 10.37
N LEU A 18 -47.92 4.34 9.63
CA LEU A 18 -48.77 3.71 8.63
C LEU A 18 -49.02 2.26 9.05
N THR A 19 -50.23 2.00 9.51
CA THR A 19 -50.83 0.67 9.62
C THR A 19 -51.33 0.25 8.24
N ALA A 20 -50.93 -0.91 7.76
CA ALA A 20 -51.57 -1.57 6.62
C ALA A 20 -51.61 -3.09 6.85
N CYS A 21 -52.82 -3.63 6.71
CA CYS A 21 -53.19 -5.01 6.94
C CYS A 21 -52.62 -5.99 5.89
N ALA A 22 -52.55 -7.25 6.32
CA ALA A 22 -52.08 -8.41 5.60
C ALA A 22 -52.70 -8.65 4.21
N LYS A 23 -51.87 -9.14 3.28
CA LYS A 23 -52.31 -9.99 2.18
C LYS A 23 -51.31 -11.14 2.01
N SER A 24 -51.82 -12.35 2.22
CA SER A 24 -51.13 -13.62 2.03
C SER A 24 -50.55 -13.69 0.61
N GLY A 25 -49.23 -13.80 0.52
CA GLY A 25 -48.47 -13.93 -0.71
C GLY A 25 -47.28 -14.84 -0.44
N ASN A 26 -47.38 -16.05 -0.99
CA ASN A 26 -46.41 -17.13 -0.91
C ASN A 26 -45.03 -16.65 -1.37
N SER A 27 -44.15 -16.27 -0.44
CA SER A 27 -42.77 -15.90 -0.71
C SER A 27 -41.90 -17.13 -0.49
N SER A 28 -41.49 -17.73 -1.59
CA SER A 28 -40.37 -18.66 -1.65
C SER A 28 -39.20 -18.04 -0.90
N HIS A 29 -38.92 -18.57 0.31
CA HIS A 29 -37.67 -18.34 1.00
C HIS A 29 -36.57 -18.92 0.10
N SER A 30 -35.98 -18.08 -0.74
CA SER A 30 -34.60 -18.29 -1.17
C SER A 30 -33.76 -18.11 0.08
N SER A 31 -33.59 -19.20 0.82
CA SER A 31 -32.57 -19.33 1.84
C SER A 31 -31.22 -19.16 1.15
N SER A 32 -30.73 -17.92 1.07
CA SER A 32 -29.31 -17.65 0.83
C SER A 32 -28.56 -18.31 1.97
N THR A 33 -28.13 -19.55 1.72
CA THR A 33 -27.24 -20.26 2.61
C THR A 33 -25.91 -19.53 2.45
N SER A 34 -25.63 -18.55 3.31
CA SER A 34 -24.27 -18.01 3.43
C SER A 34 -23.40 -19.21 3.75
N SER A 35 -22.67 -19.72 2.77
CA SER A 35 -21.95 -20.97 2.93
C SER A 35 -20.73 -20.67 3.79
N LYS A 36 -20.85 -20.90 5.10
CA LYS A 36 -19.72 -20.78 6.02
C LYS A 36 -18.57 -21.65 5.52
N LEU A 37 -17.36 -21.10 5.54
CA LEU A 37 -16.14 -21.83 5.20
C LEU A 37 -16.08 -23.16 5.96
N THR A 38 -15.76 -24.23 5.25
CA THR A 38 -15.49 -25.55 5.81
C THR A 38 -14.31 -25.50 6.79
N ALA A 39 -14.18 -26.50 7.66
CA ALA A 39 -13.04 -26.57 8.59
C ALA A 39 -11.68 -26.58 7.88
N SER A 40 -11.60 -27.17 6.69
CA SER A 40 -10.39 -27.17 5.87
C SER A 40 -10.08 -25.79 5.30
N GLU A 41 -11.10 -25.07 4.81
CA GLU A 41 -10.93 -23.69 4.31
C GLU A 41 -10.57 -22.74 5.47
N GLN A 42 -11.17 -22.89 6.65
CA GLN A 42 -10.77 -22.09 7.82
C GLN A 42 -9.30 -22.33 8.22
N LYS A 43 -8.79 -23.55 8.07
CA LYS A 43 -7.37 -23.86 8.32
C LYS A 43 -6.48 -23.17 7.28
N LEU A 44 -6.84 -23.24 6.00
CA LEU A 44 -6.11 -22.56 4.92
C LEU A 44 -6.11 -21.04 5.10
N LEU A 45 -7.24 -20.45 5.51
CA LEU A 45 -7.36 -19.02 5.77
C LEU A 45 -6.44 -18.57 6.92
N LYS A 46 -6.42 -19.32 8.02
CA LYS A 46 -5.50 -19.06 9.14
C LYS A 46 -4.02 -19.18 8.71
N GLN A 47 -3.71 -20.17 7.87
CA GLN A 47 -2.37 -20.34 7.32
C GLN A 47 -1.98 -19.13 6.46
N ALA A 48 -2.85 -18.71 5.53
CA ALA A 48 -2.62 -17.55 4.67
C ALA A 48 -2.35 -16.27 5.49
N THR A 49 -3.13 -15.99 6.54
CA THR A 49 -2.89 -14.82 7.40
C THR A 49 -1.59 -14.93 8.20
N SER A 50 -1.19 -16.15 8.61
CA SER A 50 0.07 -16.37 9.32
C SER A 50 1.26 -16.20 8.39
N ASP A 51 1.19 -16.77 7.19
CA ASP A 51 2.25 -16.70 6.18
C ASP A 51 2.43 -15.25 5.70
N TYR A 52 1.34 -14.49 5.55
CA TYR A 52 1.44 -13.08 5.21
C TYR A 52 2.08 -12.25 6.32
N LYS A 53 1.74 -12.53 7.59
CA LYS A 53 2.44 -11.90 8.72
C LYS A 53 3.94 -12.17 8.67
N THR A 54 4.34 -13.42 8.45
CA THR A 54 5.76 -13.79 8.33
C THR A 54 6.44 -13.12 7.13
N PHE A 55 5.75 -12.98 6.00
CA PHE A 55 6.24 -12.23 4.86
C PHE A 55 6.52 -10.77 5.22
N VAL A 56 5.54 -10.08 5.80
CA VAL A 56 5.68 -8.67 6.22
C VAL A 56 6.76 -8.50 7.29
N GLU A 57 6.86 -9.41 8.27
CA GLU A 57 7.96 -9.40 9.25
C GLU A 57 9.32 -9.52 8.57
N GLY A 58 9.43 -10.32 7.51
CA GLY A 58 10.64 -10.47 6.70
C GLY A 58 11.00 -9.23 5.90
N GLU A 59 10.03 -8.58 5.26
CA GLU A 59 10.24 -7.31 4.54
C GLU A 59 10.71 -6.21 5.51
N ILE A 60 10.09 -6.09 6.69
CA ILE A 60 10.51 -5.09 7.70
C ILE A 60 11.90 -5.41 8.29
N ASP A 61 12.27 -6.69 8.41
CA ASP A 61 13.63 -7.09 8.79
C ASP A 61 14.67 -6.68 7.74
N GLN A 62 14.35 -6.88 6.46
CA GLN A 62 15.22 -6.49 5.36
C GLN A 62 15.34 -4.96 5.27
N LEU A 63 14.21 -4.24 5.37
CA LEU A 63 14.13 -2.79 5.44
C LEU A 63 15.04 -2.23 6.54
N LEU A 64 14.93 -2.77 7.76
CA LEU A 64 15.74 -2.33 8.90
C LEU A 64 17.23 -2.52 8.62
N LYS A 65 17.62 -3.72 8.20
CA LYS A 65 19.02 -4.05 7.93
C LYS A 65 19.62 -3.16 6.85
N ASP A 66 18.90 -2.93 5.76
CA ASP A 66 19.44 -2.14 4.66
C ASP A 66 19.45 -0.66 5.02
N THR A 67 18.48 -0.17 5.79
CA THR A 67 18.48 1.21 6.31
C THR A 67 19.65 1.45 7.27
N GLU A 68 20.01 0.46 8.11
CA GLU A 68 21.23 0.54 8.94
C GLU A 68 22.49 0.68 8.07
N GLY A 69 22.60 -0.09 6.98
CA GLY A 69 23.70 0.04 6.01
C GLY A 69 23.69 1.37 5.23
N PHE A 70 22.51 1.88 4.92
CA PHE A 70 22.32 3.16 4.25
C PHE A 70 22.74 4.34 5.13
N SER A 71 22.42 4.31 6.43
CA SER A 71 22.90 5.31 7.39
C SER A 71 24.43 5.39 7.40
N GLU A 72 25.12 4.25 7.44
CA GLU A 72 26.59 4.22 7.37
C GLU A 72 27.14 4.75 6.03
N THR A 73 26.45 4.47 4.92
CA THR A 73 26.80 5.00 3.60
C THR A 73 26.68 6.53 3.57
N LEU A 74 25.61 7.10 4.12
CA LEU A 74 25.43 8.54 4.26
C LEU A 74 26.52 9.18 5.14
N LYS A 75 26.85 8.56 6.28
CA LYS A 75 27.94 9.03 7.18
C LYS A 75 29.29 9.09 6.49
N SER A 76 29.53 8.17 5.54
CA SER A 76 30.79 8.11 4.80
C SER A 76 30.95 9.16 3.69
N GLY A 77 29.90 9.96 3.42
CA GLY A 77 29.93 10.94 2.33
C GLY A 77 29.67 10.37 0.93
N ASN A 78 29.37 9.07 0.82
CA ASN A 78 29.23 8.39 -0.47
C ASN A 78 27.84 8.56 -1.10
N LEU A 79 27.57 9.77 -1.62
CA LEU A 79 26.29 10.14 -2.21
C LEU A 79 25.85 9.23 -3.36
N GLU A 80 26.76 8.86 -4.27
CA GLU A 80 26.42 8.05 -5.45
C GLU A 80 25.99 6.64 -5.08
N GLU A 81 26.58 6.06 -4.04
CA GLU A 81 26.14 4.76 -3.52
C GLU A 81 24.82 4.89 -2.76
N ALA A 82 24.65 5.95 -1.97
CA ALA A 82 23.41 6.21 -1.24
C ALA A 82 22.21 6.34 -2.20
N LYS A 83 22.37 7.07 -3.31
CA LYS A 83 21.33 7.21 -4.35
C LYS A 83 20.94 5.88 -5.01
N LYS A 84 21.87 4.93 -5.14
CA LYS A 84 21.57 3.59 -5.68
C LYS A 84 20.85 2.70 -4.69
N GLN A 85 21.21 2.81 -3.41
CA GLN A 85 20.59 2.03 -2.34
C GLN A 85 19.15 2.48 -2.09
N TYR A 86 18.91 3.79 -2.05
CA TYR A 86 17.65 4.40 -1.66
C TYR A 86 16.39 3.72 -2.24
N PRO A 87 16.19 3.61 -3.57
CA PRO A 87 14.96 3.04 -4.10
C PRO A 87 14.83 1.53 -3.82
N LEU A 88 15.95 0.81 -3.77
CA LEU A 88 15.95 -0.63 -3.48
C LEU A 88 15.56 -0.93 -2.03
N ILE A 89 15.92 -0.04 -1.10
CA ILE A 89 15.56 -0.14 0.32
C ILE A 89 14.06 0.09 0.50
N ARG A 90 13.55 1.16 -0.11
CA ARG A 90 12.12 1.51 -0.07
C ARG A 90 11.21 0.38 -0.50
N MET A 91 11.59 -0.39 -1.52
CA MET A 91 10.79 -1.52 -2.00
C MET A 91 10.34 -2.50 -0.89
N ALA A 92 11.11 -2.65 0.19
CA ALA A 92 10.71 -3.49 1.30
C ALA A 92 9.58 -2.86 2.15
N TYR A 93 9.60 -1.53 2.34
CA TYR A 93 8.49 -0.81 2.96
C TYR A 93 7.23 -0.90 2.09
N GLU A 94 7.37 -0.59 0.80
CA GLU A 94 6.30 -0.57 -0.20
C GLU A 94 5.62 -1.93 -0.42
N ARG A 95 6.36 -3.05 -0.35
CA ARG A 95 5.78 -4.41 -0.34
C ARG A 95 4.97 -4.71 0.92
N SER A 96 5.24 -4.01 2.01
CA SER A 96 4.64 -4.22 3.33
C SER A 96 3.48 -3.26 3.65
N GLU A 97 3.30 -2.22 2.84
CA GLU A 97 2.29 -1.16 2.99
C GLU A 97 0.88 -1.64 3.30
N PRO A 98 0.35 -2.74 2.72
CA PRO A 98 -0.99 -3.21 3.06
C PRO A 98 -1.22 -3.48 4.57
N ILE A 99 -0.15 -3.57 5.37
CA ILE A 99 -0.21 -3.55 6.83
C ILE A 99 0.56 -2.37 7.43
N ALA A 100 1.72 -2.00 6.89
CA ALA A 100 2.58 -0.98 7.50
C ALA A 100 1.86 0.38 7.62
N GLU A 101 1.13 0.79 6.59
CA GLU A 101 0.41 2.07 6.53
C GLU A 101 -0.73 2.14 7.58
N SER A 102 -1.26 0.99 8.03
CA SER A 102 -2.27 0.94 9.10
C SER A 102 -1.76 1.51 10.44
N PHE A 103 -0.44 1.68 10.58
CA PHE A 103 0.21 2.36 11.70
C PHE A 103 0.51 3.82 11.36
N GLY A 104 -0.52 4.64 11.14
CA GLY A 104 -0.37 6.02 10.64
C GLY A 104 0.69 6.90 11.32
N GLU A 105 0.95 6.77 12.64
CA GLU A 105 2.06 7.50 13.27
C GLU A 105 3.44 7.01 12.82
N SER A 106 3.62 5.70 12.64
CA SER A 106 4.85 5.13 12.09
C SER A 106 5.02 5.53 10.62
N ASP A 107 3.94 5.46 9.85
CA ASP A 107 3.92 5.82 8.44
C ASP A 107 4.38 7.29 8.24
N VAL A 108 3.79 8.23 8.99
CA VAL A 108 4.18 9.65 8.93
C VAL A 108 5.67 9.88 9.22
N LYS A 109 6.30 9.06 10.07
CA LYS A 109 7.72 9.20 10.41
C LYS A 109 8.65 8.56 9.37
N ILE A 110 8.15 7.59 8.62
CA ILE A 110 8.94 6.75 7.71
C ILE A 110 8.82 7.28 6.27
N ASP A 111 7.60 7.54 5.80
CA ASP A 111 7.33 7.68 4.36
C ASP A 111 6.45 8.86 3.96
N TYR A 112 6.23 9.81 4.85
CA TYR A 112 5.32 10.92 4.53
C TYR A 112 5.92 11.89 3.51
N ARG A 113 5.15 12.17 2.44
CA ARG A 113 5.54 13.12 1.40
C ARG A 113 5.53 14.55 1.90
N LEU A 114 6.37 15.39 1.29
CA LEU A 114 6.47 16.80 1.67
C LEU A 114 5.14 17.54 1.47
N VAL A 115 4.42 17.28 0.38
CA VAL A 115 3.17 17.97 0.06
C VAL A 115 2.10 17.71 1.11
N ASP A 116 1.96 16.46 1.55
CA ASP A 116 1.00 16.07 2.58
C ASP A 116 1.42 16.60 3.96
N TYR A 117 2.71 16.48 4.30
CA TYR A 117 3.26 17.04 5.53
C TYR A 117 2.96 18.54 5.64
N MET A 118 3.19 19.27 4.55
CA MET A 118 2.95 20.69 4.47
C MET A 118 1.47 21.05 4.51
N ASP A 119 0.58 20.25 3.93
CA ASP A 119 -0.85 20.50 4.05
C ASP A 119 -1.35 20.31 5.48
N GLU A 120 -0.85 19.32 6.22
CA GLU A 120 -1.28 19.11 7.59
C GLU A 120 -0.62 20.07 8.59
N ASN A 121 0.70 20.25 8.50
CA ASN A 121 1.50 20.92 9.52
C ASN A 121 1.82 22.38 9.20
N LYS A 122 1.61 22.81 7.94
CA LYS A 122 1.88 24.18 7.44
C LYS A 122 3.34 24.63 7.62
N SER A 123 4.24 23.70 7.90
CA SER A 123 5.69 23.89 8.05
C SER A 123 6.40 22.55 7.82
N GLU A 124 7.70 22.57 7.55
CA GLU A 124 8.53 21.37 7.43
C GLU A 124 9.15 20.95 8.78
N ASP A 125 8.85 21.69 9.85
CA ASP A 125 9.42 21.45 11.17
C ASP A 125 8.93 20.10 11.70
N GLY A 126 9.85 19.14 11.78
CA GLY A 126 9.53 17.77 12.19
C GLY A 126 9.23 16.82 11.03
N TRP A 127 9.43 17.24 9.77
CA TRP A 127 9.39 16.35 8.62
C TRP A 127 10.64 15.45 8.59
N LEU A 128 10.43 14.14 8.56
CA LEU A 128 11.44 13.08 8.73
C LEU A 128 11.31 12.05 7.59
N GLY A 129 11.91 10.87 7.76
CA GLY A 129 11.68 9.74 6.87
C GLY A 129 12.52 9.73 5.59
N PHE A 130 12.16 8.79 4.71
CA PHE A 130 12.81 8.58 3.41
C PHE A 130 12.83 9.85 2.56
N HIS A 131 11.68 10.49 2.34
CA HIS A 131 11.57 11.67 1.49
C HIS A 131 12.34 12.90 2.01
N ARG A 132 12.52 13.02 3.33
CA ARG A 132 13.39 14.07 3.89
C ARG A 132 14.85 13.87 3.50
N ILE A 133 15.30 12.61 3.50
CA ILE A 133 16.66 12.21 3.10
C ILE A 133 16.82 12.30 1.58
N GLU A 134 15.81 11.85 0.83
CA GLU A 134 15.70 11.97 -0.63
C GLU A 134 15.95 13.41 -1.08
N ARG A 135 15.22 14.37 -0.48
CA ARG A 135 15.39 15.79 -0.79
C ARG A 135 16.83 16.24 -0.62
N ILE A 136 17.49 15.86 0.47
CA ILE A 136 18.87 16.27 0.73
C ILE A 136 19.80 15.66 -0.36
N MET A 137 19.64 14.38 -0.67
CA MET A 137 20.49 13.71 -1.65
C MET A 137 20.30 14.22 -3.08
N TRP A 138 19.07 14.51 -3.51
CA TRP A 138 18.78 14.90 -4.88
C TRP A 138 18.74 16.41 -5.09
N GLN A 139 18.15 17.19 -4.18
CA GLN A 139 18.03 18.63 -4.31
C GLN A 139 19.28 19.36 -3.83
N ASP A 140 19.78 19.04 -2.63
CA ASP A 140 20.99 19.66 -2.08
C ASP A 140 22.26 19.01 -2.68
N ASN A 141 22.12 17.82 -3.26
CA ASN A 141 23.16 17.07 -3.97
C ASN A 141 24.44 16.86 -3.14
N THR A 142 24.26 16.56 -1.85
CA THR A 142 25.34 16.24 -0.91
C THR A 142 24.83 15.35 0.22
N THR A 143 25.73 14.58 0.83
CA THR A 143 25.51 14.01 2.17
C THR A 143 26.49 14.59 3.20
N GLU A 144 27.63 15.13 2.74
CA GLU A 144 28.66 15.70 3.59
C GLU A 144 28.22 17.02 4.23
N GLY A 145 28.48 17.16 5.53
CA GLY A 145 28.10 18.37 6.29
C GLY A 145 26.59 18.57 6.43
N THR A 146 25.78 17.58 6.04
CA THR A 146 24.31 17.61 6.17
C THR A 146 23.83 16.83 7.38
N THR A 147 22.54 16.96 7.70
CA THR A 147 21.85 16.12 8.69
C THR A 147 21.27 14.84 8.11
N ALA A 148 21.57 14.47 6.85
CA ALA A 148 20.99 13.28 6.19
C ALA A 148 21.24 12.00 6.99
N TYR A 149 22.46 11.78 7.48
CA TYR A 149 22.76 10.61 8.30
C TYR A 149 22.01 10.60 9.64
N ALA A 150 21.77 11.78 10.23
CA ALA A 150 21.01 11.88 11.48
C ALA A 150 19.53 11.54 11.25
N TYR A 151 18.97 11.93 10.10
CA TYR A 151 17.64 11.50 9.67
C TYR A 151 17.59 10.00 9.39
N ALA A 152 18.62 9.41 8.78
CA ALA A 152 18.68 7.96 8.59
C ALA A 152 18.82 7.18 9.91
N ASP A 153 19.58 7.68 10.88
CA ASP A 153 19.65 7.10 12.23
C ASP A 153 18.29 7.17 12.95
N GLN A 154 17.54 8.26 12.76
CA GLN A 154 16.17 8.37 13.27
C GLN A 154 15.23 7.38 12.56
N LEU A 155 15.29 7.29 11.23
CA LEU A 155 14.53 6.35 10.41
C LEU A 155 14.77 4.89 10.84
N VAL A 156 16.01 4.50 11.17
CA VAL A 156 16.32 3.18 11.76
C VAL A 156 15.55 2.94 13.06
N ASN A 157 15.41 3.94 13.92
CA ASN A 157 14.65 3.81 15.17
C ASN A 157 13.15 3.72 14.89
N ASP A 158 12.62 4.49 13.94
CA ASP A 158 11.22 4.46 13.56
C ASP A 158 10.84 3.11 12.93
N ILE A 159 11.73 2.52 12.12
CA ILE A 159 11.56 1.15 11.58
C ILE A 159 11.63 0.09 12.70
N LYS A 160 12.49 0.27 13.72
CA LYS A 160 12.49 -0.62 14.92
C LYS A 160 11.16 -0.54 15.68
N GLU A 161 10.56 0.64 15.78
CA GLU A 161 9.23 0.81 16.37
C GLU A 161 8.16 0.12 15.52
N LEU A 162 8.17 0.33 14.19
CA LEU A 162 7.27 -0.35 13.26
C LEU A 162 7.40 -1.87 13.37
N LYS A 163 8.63 -2.40 13.40
CA LYS A 163 8.89 -3.83 13.60
C LYS A 163 8.24 -4.37 14.87
N ALA A 164 8.35 -3.64 15.98
CA ALA A 164 7.73 -4.04 17.24
C ALA A 164 6.19 -4.03 17.15
N LYS A 165 5.60 -3.03 16.47
CA LYS A 165 4.15 -2.95 16.22
C LYS A 165 3.67 -4.14 15.36
N ILE A 166 4.35 -4.41 14.24
CA ILE A 166 4.07 -5.54 13.33
C ILE A 166 4.12 -6.88 14.07
N ALA A 167 5.09 -7.10 14.95
CA ALA A 167 5.19 -8.33 15.73
C ALA A 167 3.92 -8.59 16.58
N THR A 168 3.21 -7.54 16.99
CA THR A 168 1.98 -7.64 17.81
C THR A 168 0.68 -7.54 17.01
N VAL A 169 0.73 -7.12 15.75
CA VAL A 169 -0.47 -6.93 14.93
C VAL A 169 -1.18 -8.25 14.69
N LYS A 170 -2.51 -8.19 14.70
CA LYS A 170 -3.36 -9.30 14.26
C LYS A 170 -3.69 -9.10 12.79
N VAL A 171 -3.06 -9.90 11.95
CA VAL A 171 -3.38 -9.96 10.51
C VAL A 171 -4.70 -10.69 10.32
N THR A 172 -5.64 -10.07 9.61
CA THR A 172 -6.92 -10.67 9.22
C THR A 172 -7.05 -10.66 7.70
N PRO A 173 -7.92 -11.52 7.13
CA PRO A 173 -8.16 -11.51 5.69
C PRO A 173 -8.69 -10.17 5.20
N ASP A 174 -9.54 -9.51 6.00
CA ASP A 174 -10.10 -8.20 5.67
C ASP A 174 -8.99 -7.15 5.52
N ILE A 175 -8.06 -7.07 6.50
CA ILE A 175 -6.95 -6.11 6.44
C ILE A 175 -6.08 -6.37 5.21
N MET A 176 -5.76 -7.64 4.91
CA MET A 176 -4.97 -8.00 3.73
C MET A 176 -5.66 -7.53 2.44
N LEU A 177 -6.94 -7.85 2.26
CA LEU A 177 -7.64 -7.54 1.02
C LEU A 177 -7.93 -6.06 0.87
N THR A 178 -8.34 -5.37 1.93
CA THR A 178 -8.53 -3.92 1.92
C THR A 178 -7.21 -3.23 1.58
N GLY A 179 -6.11 -3.55 2.27
CA GLY A 179 -4.82 -2.95 1.99
C GLY A 179 -4.33 -3.21 0.56
N ALA A 180 -4.50 -4.43 0.03
CA ALA A 180 -4.12 -4.71 -1.37
C ALA A 180 -4.96 -3.92 -2.39
N VAL A 181 -6.28 -3.81 -2.16
CA VAL A 181 -7.17 -3.07 -3.07
C VAL A 181 -6.92 -1.58 -3.01
N ASP A 182 -6.77 -1.03 -1.81
CA ASP A 182 -6.49 0.39 -1.60
C ASP A 182 -5.15 0.76 -2.26
N LEU A 183 -4.13 -0.07 -2.06
CA LEU A 183 -2.81 0.13 -2.66
C LEU A 183 -2.84 0.07 -4.19
N LEU A 184 -3.56 -0.89 -4.79
CA LEU A 184 -3.72 -0.90 -6.26
C LEU A 184 -4.47 0.34 -6.77
N ASN A 185 -5.50 0.81 -6.05
CA ASN A 185 -6.22 2.01 -6.43
C ASN A 185 -5.34 3.26 -6.32
N GLU A 186 -4.52 3.35 -5.28
CA GLU A 186 -3.59 4.43 -5.07
C GLU A 186 -2.53 4.46 -6.18
N VAL A 187 -1.92 3.30 -6.49
CA VAL A 187 -1.02 3.17 -7.64
C VAL A 187 -1.71 3.66 -8.90
N ALA A 188 -2.94 3.23 -9.20
CA ALA A 188 -3.63 3.58 -10.44
C ALA A 188 -4.07 5.05 -10.56
N THR A 189 -4.24 5.78 -9.45
CA THR A 189 -4.91 7.10 -9.45
C THR A 189 -4.06 8.24 -8.89
N GLN A 190 -3.10 7.93 -8.02
CA GLN A 190 -2.28 8.89 -7.28
C GLN A 190 -0.81 8.66 -7.64
N LYS A 191 -0.20 7.57 -7.14
CA LYS A 191 1.24 7.30 -7.31
C LYS A 191 1.65 7.27 -8.79
N ILE A 192 0.77 6.83 -9.73
CA ILE A 192 1.05 6.86 -11.19
C ILE A 192 1.40 8.23 -11.76
N THR A 193 1.13 9.32 -11.04
CA THR A 193 1.48 10.69 -11.46
C THR A 193 2.94 11.06 -11.16
N GLY A 194 3.68 10.23 -10.42
CA GLY A 194 5.05 10.49 -10.00
C GLY A 194 5.13 11.44 -8.80
N GLU A 195 4.09 11.43 -7.96
CA GLU A 195 3.99 12.31 -6.80
C GLU A 195 4.67 11.77 -5.54
N GLU A 196 5.10 10.51 -5.55
CA GLU A 196 5.74 9.85 -4.41
C GLU A 196 7.19 10.33 -4.28
N GLU A 197 7.96 10.13 -5.35
CA GLU A 197 9.39 10.38 -5.40
C GLU A 197 9.68 11.68 -6.17
N VAL A 198 9.23 12.81 -5.61
CA VAL A 198 9.25 14.12 -6.29
C VAL A 198 10.66 14.69 -6.52
N PHE A 199 11.69 14.17 -5.84
CA PHE A 199 13.08 14.62 -6.01
C PHE A 199 13.92 13.61 -6.80
N SER A 200 13.74 12.31 -6.55
CA SER A 200 14.54 11.23 -7.11
C SER A 200 13.94 10.65 -8.39
N HIS A 201 12.61 10.73 -8.53
CA HIS A 201 11.81 10.13 -9.59
C HIS A 201 12.04 8.63 -9.75
N THR A 202 12.12 7.92 -8.62
CA THR A 202 12.24 6.45 -8.55
C THR A 202 10.91 5.73 -8.35
N ASP A 203 9.79 6.35 -8.67
CA ASP A 203 8.43 5.85 -8.41
C ASP A 203 8.16 4.45 -8.98
N LEU A 204 8.85 4.04 -10.05
CA LEU A 204 8.70 2.70 -10.63
C LEU A 204 9.15 1.56 -9.70
N TYR A 205 10.07 1.83 -8.76
CA TYR A 205 10.48 0.87 -7.75
C TYR A 205 9.34 0.65 -6.75
N ASP A 206 8.71 1.75 -6.32
CA ASP A 206 7.57 1.74 -5.41
C ASP A 206 6.36 1.06 -6.07
N PHE A 207 6.04 1.40 -7.32
CA PHE A 207 4.97 0.74 -8.08
C PHE A 207 5.21 -0.77 -8.14
N ARG A 208 6.43 -1.21 -8.50
CA ARG A 208 6.75 -2.64 -8.54
C ARG A 208 6.49 -3.29 -7.18
N ALA A 209 7.02 -2.70 -6.12
CA ALA A 209 6.91 -3.25 -4.78
C ALA A 209 5.44 -3.32 -4.31
N ASN A 210 4.63 -2.31 -4.61
CA ASN A 210 3.20 -2.32 -4.30
C ASN A 210 2.44 -3.44 -5.03
N ILE A 211 2.77 -3.66 -6.32
CA ILE A 211 2.20 -4.78 -7.10
C ILE A 211 2.65 -6.12 -6.52
N GLU A 212 3.92 -6.27 -6.16
CA GLU A 212 4.47 -7.51 -5.55
C GLU A 212 3.80 -7.82 -4.20
N GLY A 213 3.61 -6.82 -3.33
CA GLY A 213 2.92 -6.96 -2.05
C GLY A 213 1.46 -7.41 -2.23
N SER A 214 0.76 -6.79 -3.18
CA SER A 214 -0.62 -7.15 -3.54
C SER A 214 -0.72 -8.55 -4.17
N GLU A 215 0.22 -8.90 -5.05
CA GLU A 215 0.30 -10.23 -5.67
C GLU A 215 0.56 -11.31 -4.62
N LYS A 216 1.40 -11.02 -3.61
CA LYS A 216 1.67 -11.96 -2.53
C LYS A 216 0.39 -12.34 -1.77
N ILE A 217 -0.49 -11.37 -1.52
CA ILE A 217 -1.79 -11.61 -0.87
C ILE A 217 -2.66 -12.52 -1.74
N PHE A 218 -2.72 -12.25 -3.05
CA PHE A 218 -3.42 -13.11 -4.00
C PHE A 218 -2.88 -14.55 -4.00
N GLU A 219 -1.56 -14.74 -4.05
CA GLU A 219 -0.93 -16.06 -4.02
C GLU A 219 -1.35 -16.88 -2.79
N LEU A 220 -1.37 -16.23 -1.62
CA LEU A 220 -1.74 -16.87 -0.36
C LEU A 220 -3.22 -17.26 -0.31
N PHE A 221 -4.11 -16.47 -0.92
CA PHE A 221 -5.53 -16.80 -1.01
C PHE A 221 -5.89 -17.73 -2.17
N LYS A 222 -5.04 -17.85 -3.19
CA LYS A 222 -5.28 -18.67 -4.39
C LYS A 222 -5.81 -20.09 -4.07
N PRO A 223 -5.27 -20.86 -3.11
CA PRO A 223 -5.80 -22.19 -2.79
C PRO A 223 -7.25 -22.20 -2.29
N LEU A 224 -7.71 -21.11 -1.65
CA LEU A 224 -9.07 -20.95 -1.14
C LEU A 224 -10.06 -20.61 -2.26
N ILE A 225 -9.65 -19.73 -3.17
CA ILE A 225 -10.52 -19.25 -4.26
C ILE A 225 -10.55 -20.22 -5.44
N GLN A 226 -9.48 -20.97 -5.72
CA GLN A 226 -9.35 -21.83 -6.90
C GLN A 226 -10.48 -22.87 -7.05
N LYS A 227 -10.98 -23.40 -5.94
CA LYS A 227 -12.07 -24.38 -5.95
C LYS A 227 -13.45 -23.76 -6.13
N LYS A 228 -13.60 -22.48 -5.75
CA LYS A 228 -14.85 -21.73 -5.78
C LYS A 228 -15.02 -21.00 -7.11
N ASP A 229 -13.94 -20.37 -7.58
CA ASP A 229 -13.90 -19.64 -8.84
C ASP A 229 -12.53 -19.75 -9.53
N ALA A 230 -12.36 -20.80 -10.32
CA ALA A 230 -11.16 -21.01 -11.13
C ALA A 230 -10.99 -19.95 -12.23
N LYS A 231 -12.09 -19.33 -12.69
CA LYS A 231 -12.05 -18.30 -13.72
C LYS A 231 -11.46 -17.01 -13.15
N LEU A 232 -11.89 -16.62 -11.94
CA LEU A 232 -11.32 -15.47 -11.24
C LEU A 232 -9.81 -15.63 -11.03
N VAL A 233 -9.36 -16.79 -10.56
CA VAL A 233 -7.91 -17.06 -10.41
C VAL A 233 -7.16 -16.82 -11.71
N LYS A 234 -7.65 -17.37 -12.82
CA LYS A 234 -7.01 -17.20 -14.13
C LYS A 234 -7.00 -15.74 -14.59
N THR A 235 -8.07 -14.99 -14.31
CA THR A 235 -8.12 -13.55 -14.57
C THR A 235 -7.03 -12.84 -13.77
N LEU A 236 -6.96 -13.06 -12.44
CA LEU A 236 -5.96 -12.44 -11.57
C LEU A 236 -4.53 -12.76 -12.02
N GLU A 237 -4.21 -14.02 -12.30
CA GLU A 237 -2.89 -14.41 -12.85
C GLU A 237 -2.56 -13.68 -14.16
N THR A 238 -3.57 -13.47 -15.02
CA THR A 238 -3.39 -12.77 -16.30
C THR A 238 -3.15 -11.29 -16.09
N GLU A 239 -3.93 -10.64 -15.22
CA GLU A 239 -3.82 -9.21 -14.97
C GLU A 239 -2.55 -8.86 -14.19
N PHE A 240 -2.16 -9.62 -13.16
CA PHE A 240 -0.86 -9.45 -12.48
C PHE A 240 0.29 -9.62 -13.46
N LYS A 241 0.26 -10.67 -14.29
CA LYS A 241 1.29 -10.86 -15.33
C LYS A 241 1.32 -9.69 -16.33
N ASN A 242 0.17 -9.13 -16.68
CA ASN A 242 0.10 -7.98 -17.57
C ASN A 242 0.76 -6.75 -16.94
N VAL A 243 0.37 -6.38 -15.71
CA VAL A 243 0.95 -5.24 -14.99
C VAL A 243 2.46 -5.42 -14.81
N ASN A 244 2.89 -6.59 -14.32
CA ASN A 244 4.31 -6.90 -14.15
C ASN A 244 5.08 -6.81 -15.48
N GLY A 245 4.50 -7.33 -16.57
CA GLY A 245 5.09 -7.25 -17.90
C GLY A 245 5.16 -5.83 -18.47
N LEU A 246 4.26 -4.91 -18.07
CA LEU A 246 4.37 -3.50 -18.41
C LEU A 246 5.53 -2.84 -17.65
N LEU A 247 5.62 -3.06 -16.35
CA LEU A 247 6.73 -2.55 -15.53
C LEU A 247 8.09 -3.09 -16.02
N ASP A 248 8.15 -4.36 -16.46
CA ASP A 248 9.36 -4.97 -17.03
C ASP A 248 9.90 -4.20 -18.26
N LYS A 249 9.02 -3.55 -19.05
CA LYS A 249 9.45 -2.73 -20.21
C LYS A 249 10.27 -1.50 -19.80
N HIS A 250 10.16 -1.09 -18.54
CA HIS A 250 10.83 0.09 -17.99
C HIS A 250 12.04 -0.26 -17.12
N MET A 251 12.38 -1.55 -16.99
CA MET A 251 13.61 -1.99 -16.36
C MET A 251 14.83 -1.66 -17.24
N ILE A 252 15.91 -1.21 -16.62
CA ILE A 252 17.22 -0.99 -17.28
C ILE A 252 18.19 -2.16 -17.06
N ASP A 253 17.97 -2.93 -15.99
CA ASP A 253 18.61 -4.21 -15.70
C ASP A 253 17.72 -5.06 -14.78
N GLU A 254 18.23 -6.15 -14.21
CA GLU A 254 17.46 -7.08 -13.36
C GLU A 254 16.87 -6.46 -12.09
N LYS A 255 17.35 -5.29 -11.65
CA LYS A 255 16.97 -4.67 -10.38
C LYS A 255 16.56 -3.21 -10.51
N ASN A 256 17.00 -2.55 -11.58
CA ASN A 256 16.87 -1.11 -11.72
C ASN A 256 15.84 -0.73 -12.79
N TYR A 257 15.20 0.42 -12.57
CA TYR A 257 14.22 1.02 -13.47
C TYR A 257 14.72 2.35 -14.05
N LYS A 258 14.09 2.76 -15.15
CA LYS A 258 14.18 4.14 -15.65
C LYS A 258 13.67 5.13 -14.61
N SER A 259 14.05 6.40 -14.75
CA SER A 259 13.38 7.46 -14.00
C SER A 259 11.92 7.55 -14.41
N TYR A 260 11.02 7.87 -13.48
CA TYR A 260 9.63 8.16 -13.80
C TYR A 260 9.51 9.26 -14.88
N THR A 261 10.39 10.25 -14.85
CA THR A 261 10.41 11.34 -15.85
C THR A 261 10.77 10.91 -17.27
N ASP A 262 11.26 9.67 -17.47
CA ASP A 262 11.52 9.09 -18.78
C ASP A 262 10.26 8.43 -19.40
N LEU A 263 9.17 8.30 -18.64
CA LEU A 263 7.92 7.70 -19.13
C LEU A 263 7.14 8.70 -19.97
N SER A 264 6.54 8.19 -21.05
CA SER A 264 5.57 8.96 -21.81
C SER A 264 4.19 8.94 -21.13
N GLU A 265 3.34 9.91 -21.45
CA GLU A 265 1.93 9.91 -21.03
C GLU A 265 1.18 8.63 -21.46
N ALA A 266 1.60 8.00 -22.56
CA ALA A 266 1.04 6.74 -23.01
C ALA A 266 1.46 5.58 -22.10
N ASP A 267 2.70 5.58 -21.61
CA ASP A 267 3.20 4.55 -20.69
C ASP A 267 2.48 4.62 -19.35
N THR A 268 2.39 5.82 -18.75
CA THR A 268 1.70 6.01 -17.47
C THR A 268 0.21 5.70 -17.56
N LYS A 269 -0.43 6.06 -18.68
CA LYS A 269 -1.81 5.68 -18.96
C LYS A 269 -2.00 4.17 -19.13
N GLU A 270 -1.13 3.49 -19.88
CA GLU A 270 -1.22 2.02 -20.06
C GLU A 270 -1.07 1.30 -18.72
N LEU A 271 -0.14 1.75 -17.87
CA LEU A 271 0.05 1.24 -16.50
C LEU A 271 -1.19 1.51 -15.63
N ALA A 272 -1.70 2.75 -15.57
CA ALA A 272 -2.89 3.10 -14.79
C ALA A 272 -4.10 2.23 -15.17
N GLU A 273 -4.36 2.06 -16.47
CA GLU A 273 -5.48 1.27 -16.98
C GLU A 273 -5.31 -0.22 -16.62
N ALA A 274 -4.09 -0.75 -16.70
CA ALA A 274 -3.81 -2.14 -16.33
C ALA A 274 -3.99 -2.39 -14.83
N VAL A 275 -3.52 -1.48 -13.98
CA VAL A 275 -3.67 -1.58 -12.51
C VAL A 275 -5.14 -1.42 -12.12
N THR A 276 -5.86 -0.46 -12.71
CA THR A 276 -7.31 -0.29 -12.50
C THR A 276 -8.07 -1.58 -12.85
N LYS A 277 -7.71 -2.21 -13.97
CA LYS A 277 -8.34 -3.45 -14.42
C LYS A 277 -8.05 -4.65 -13.51
N LEU A 278 -6.92 -4.63 -12.79
CA LEU A 278 -6.57 -5.64 -11.79
C LEU A 278 -7.36 -5.47 -10.47
N GLY A 279 -7.64 -4.24 -10.06
CA GLY A 279 -8.29 -3.92 -8.79
C GLY A 279 -9.67 -4.57 -8.60
N GLU A 280 -10.54 -4.50 -9.63
CA GLU A 280 -11.90 -5.08 -9.54
C GLU A 280 -11.87 -6.61 -9.30
N PRO A 281 -11.18 -7.43 -10.12
CA PRO A 281 -11.00 -8.86 -9.82
C PRO A 281 -10.42 -9.13 -8.42
N LEU A 282 -9.47 -8.31 -7.95
CA LEU A 282 -8.85 -8.53 -6.64
C LEU A 282 -9.86 -8.35 -5.51
N SER A 283 -10.73 -7.34 -5.61
CA SER A 283 -11.79 -7.09 -4.64
C SER A 283 -12.79 -8.25 -4.50
N GLN A 284 -13.01 -9.02 -5.57
CA GLN A 284 -13.92 -10.17 -5.58
C GLN A 284 -13.43 -11.33 -4.70
N ILE A 285 -12.15 -11.37 -4.31
CA ILE A 285 -11.65 -12.37 -3.37
C ILE A 285 -12.40 -12.28 -2.04
N GLY A 286 -12.66 -11.07 -1.53
CA GLY A 286 -13.36 -10.85 -0.27
C GLY A 286 -14.78 -11.42 -0.29
N VAL A 287 -15.51 -11.20 -1.39
CA VAL A 287 -16.87 -11.73 -1.60
C VAL A 287 -16.87 -13.26 -1.51
N ILE A 288 -15.90 -13.91 -2.16
CA ILE A 288 -15.77 -15.36 -2.17
C ILE A 288 -15.42 -15.91 -0.78
N LEU A 289 -14.53 -15.23 -0.04
CA LEU A 289 -14.13 -15.64 1.31
C LEU A 289 -15.27 -15.48 2.33
N ASP A 290 -16.12 -14.46 2.14
CA ASP A 290 -17.35 -14.24 2.90
C ASP A 290 -18.45 -15.28 2.62
N GLY A 291 -18.29 -16.09 1.57
CA GLY A 291 -19.28 -17.08 1.14
C GLY A 291 -20.54 -16.46 0.52
N LYS A 292 -20.39 -15.29 -0.11
CA LYS A 292 -21.40 -14.58 -0.89
C LYS A 292 -21.34 -14.92 -2.37
#